data_AF-N1RLV9-F1
#
_entry.id   AF-N1RLV9-F1
#
_cell.length_a   1.000
_cell.length_b   1.000
_cell.length_c   1.000
_cell.angle_alpha   90.00
_cell.angle_beta   90.00
_cell.angle_gamma   90.00
#
_symmetry.space_group_name_H-M   'P 1'
#
loop_
_entity.id
_entity.type
_entity.pdbx_description
1 polymer ?
#
loop_
_entity_poly.entity_id
_entity_poly.type
_entity_poly.pdbx_seq_one_letter_code
_entity_poly.pdbx_strand_id
1 'polypeptide(L)'
;MEISHEPDHLRQERLDRIRRRAAGEILEEEPGKTMAEDGDERLRFFCHLDWHELFAPRCKHCQTPILGEHIVALGAHWHYGHFFCAECGDPFEHGMTHIEKDGYAWCINCQTKRTERRAPKCRKCRTAVIGQYIQALGGEWHEHCFRCAECQGGFDDGQIFTKHVPEGTIVLCTGCRAMELKA
;
A
#
# COMPACT_ATOMS: atom_id res chain seq x y z
N MET A 1 -15.28 -16.28 34.85
CA MET A 1 -15.04 -17.12 33.67
C MET A 1 -16.07 -16.73 32.64
N GLU A 2 -15.64 -16.13 31.56
CA GLU A 2 -16.53 -15.80 30.44
C GLU A 2 -16.79 -17.08 29.64
N ILE A 3 -18.06 -17.38 29.42
CA ILE A 3 -18.52 -18.54 28.65
C ILE A 3 -19.11 -17.98 27.37
N SER A 4 -18.53 -18.38 26.24
CA SER A 4 -18.95 -17.93 24.91
C SER A 4 -19.59 -19.07 24.15
N HIS A 5 -20.59 -18.75 23.35
CA HIS A 5 -21.21 -19.70 22.43
C HIS A 5 -20.42 -19.80 21.12
N GLU A 6 -20.60 -20.92 20.41
CA GLU A 6 -20.13 -21.08 19.02
C GLU A 6 -20.59 -19.88 18.17
N PRO A 7 -19.72 -19.32 17.30
CA PRO A 7 -20.13 -18.28 16.36
C PRO A 7 -21.32 -18.71 15.50
N ASP A 8 -22.30 -17.82 15.35
CA ASP A 8 -23.60 -18.18 14.73
C ASP A 8 -23.48 -18.76 13.33
N HIS A 9 -22.55 -18.27 12.50
CA HIS A 9 -22.33 -18.79 11.15
C HIS A 9 -21.79 -20.23 11.18
N LEU A 10 -20.80 -20.53 12.03
CA LEU A 10 -20.26 -21.89 12.19
C LEU A 10 -21.31 -22.85 12.74
N ARG A 11 -22.11 -22.38 13.71
CA ARG A 11 -23.25 -23.13 14.22
C ARG A 11 -24.25 -23.44 13.10
N GLN A 12 -24.58 -22.44 12.27
CA GLN A 12 -25.54 -22.61 11.18
C GLN A 12 -25.04 -23.63 10.15
N GLU A 13 -23.76 -23.58 9.79
CA GLU A 13 -23.12 -24.56 8.90
C GLU A 13 -23.15 -25.97 9.49
N ARG A 14 -22.87 -26.10 10.80
CA ARG A 14 -22.94 -27.38 11.51
C ARG A 14 -24.34 -27.96 11.54
N LEU A 15 -25.35 -27.16 11.88
CA LEU A 15 -26.75 -27.57 11.86
C LEU A 15 -27.21 -27.97 10.46
N ASP A 16 -26.72 -27.27 9.43
CA ASP A 16 -27.02 -27.61 8.05
C ASP A 16 -26.48 -29.00 7.68
N ARG A 17 -25.22 -29.29 8.02
CA ARG A 17 -24.62 -30.62 7.82
C ARG A 17 -25.38 -31.73 8.53
N ILE A 18 -25.79 -31.51 9.79
CA ILE A 18 -26.59 -32.47 10.55
C ILE A 18 -27.90 -32.79 9.83
N ARG A 19 -28.63 -31.75 9.38
CA ARG A 19 -29.90 -31.92 8.66
C ARG A 19 -29.73 -32.66 7.33
N ARG A 20 -28.69 -32.33 6.56
CA ARG A 20 -28.38 -32.98 5.29
C ARG A 20 -28.06 -34.46 5.46
N ARG A 21 -27.25 -34.82 6.47
CA ARG A 21 -27.00 -36.23 6.83
C ARG A 21 -28.28 -36.94 7.25
N ALA A 22 -29.13 -36.30 8.06
CA ALA A 22 -30.42 -36.86 8.47
C ALA A 22 -31.38 -37.08 7.29
N ALA A 23 -31.26 -36.27 6.23
CA ALA A 23 -31.97 -36.45 4.96
C ALA A 23 -31.39 -37.56 4.06
N GLY A 24 -30.31 -38.23 4.49
CA GLY A 24 -29.67 -39.33 3.76
C GLY A 24 -28.58 -38.88 2.78
N GLU A 25 -28.17 -37.61 2.82
CA GLU A 25 -27.06 -37.13 1.99
C GLU A 25 -25.71 -37.59 2.57
N ILE A 26 -24.84 -38.09 1.69
CA ILE A 26 -23.47 -38.48 2.05
C ILE A 26 -22.57 -37.26 1.85
N LEU A 27 -22.07 -36.70 2.96
CA LEU A 27 -21.16 -35.55 2.96
C LEU A 27 -19.70 -36.00 3.13
N GLU A 28 -18.76 -35.18 2.66
CA GLU A 28 -17.32 -35.40 2.88
C GLU A 28 -16.95 -35.22 4.37
N GLU A 29 -16.10 -36.12 4.87
CA GLU A 29 -15.67 -36.15 6.27
C GLU A 29 -14.29 -35.47 6.42
N GLU A 30 -14.30 -34.13 6.38
CA GLU A 30 -13.12 -33.30 6.66
C GLU A 30 -12.94 -33.06 8.17
N PRO A 31 -11.70 -32.83 8.67
CA PRO A 31 -11.46 -32.46 10.06
C PRO A 31 -12.30 -31.25 10.51
N GLY A 32 -12.98 -31.36 11.65
CA GLY A 32 -13.90 -30.35 12.17
C GLY A 32 -15.31 -30.37 11.57
N LYS A 33 -15.57 -31.23 10.58
CA LYS A 33 -16.87 -31.36 9.89
C LYS A 33 -17.39 -32.79 9.84
N THR A 34 -16.81 -33.70 10.63
CA THR A 34 -17.23 -35.11 10.63
C THR A 34 -18.58 -35.31 11.31
N MET A 35 -19.24 -36.44 11.05
CA MET A 35 -20.49 -36.80 11.73
C MET A 35 -20.29 -36.88 13.26
N ALA A 36 -19.15 -37.39 13.70
CA ALA A 36 -18.82 -37.49 15.13
C ALA A 36 -18.58 -36.11 15.77
N GLU A 37 -17.89 -35.20 15.07
CA GLU A 37 -17.61 -33.85 15.55
C GLU A 37 -18.83 -32.92 15.48
N ASP A 38 -19.76 -33.13 14.53
CA ASP A 38 -20.98 -32.33 14.39
C ASP A 38 -22.00 -32.64 15.50
N GLY A 39 -22.00 -33.87 16.02
CA GLY A 39 -22.75 -34.25 17.22
C GLY A 39 -24.27 -34.01 17.10
N ASP A 40 -24.83 -33.18 17.99
CA ASP A 40 -26.26 -32.84 18.03
C ASP A 40 -26.55 -31.34 17.78
N GLU A 41 -27.83 -30.97 17.74
CA GLU A 41 -28.28 -29.62 17.43
C GLU A 41 -28.16 -28.62 18.59
N ARG A 42 -27.67 -29.05 19.75
CA ARG A 42 -27.62 -28.19 20.94
C ARG A 42 -26.59 -27.07 20.77
N LEU A 43 -26.80 -26.01 21.55
CA LEU A 43 -25.83 -24.93 21.69
C LEU A 43 -24.55 -25.45 22.32
N ARG A 44 -23.41 -25.11 21.71
CA ARG A 44 -22.08 -25.38 22.24
C ARG A 44 -21.57 -24.15 22.97
N PHE A 45 -21.02 -24.39 24.15
CA PHE A 45 -20.44 -23.37 24.99
C PHE A 45 -18.99 -23.71 25.23
N PHE A 46 -18.15 -22.69 25.15
CA PHE A 46 -16.71 -22.78 25.26
C PHE A 46 -16.24 -21.87 26.39
N CYS A 47 -15.22 -22.30 27.11
CA CYS A 47 -14.51 -21.36 27.96
C CYS A 47 -13.77 -20.33 27.09
N HIS A 48 -13.40 -19.20 27.67
CA HIS A 48 -12.65 -18.15 26.97
C HIS A 48 -11.41 -18.68 26.22
N LEU A 49 -10.63 -19.60 26.82
CA LEU A 49 -9.42 -20.14 26.18
C LEU A 49 -9.75 -21.02 24.96
N ASP A 50 -10.69 -21.95 25.09
CA ASP A 50 -11.09 -22.83 23.98
C ASP A 50 -11.73 -22.05 22.84
N TRP A 51 -12.52 -21.02 23.17
CA TRP A 51 -13.16 -20.18 22.16
C TRP A 51 -12.12 -19.47 21.30
N HIS A 52 -11.07 -18.91 21.91
CA HIS A 52 -10.00 -18.24 21.16
C HIS A 52 -9.17 -19.21 20.33
N GLU A 53 -8.86 -20.39 20.87
CA GLU A 53 -8.08 -21.38 20.12
C GLU A 53 -8.82 -21.85 18.85
N LEU A 54 -10.14 -22.01 18.94
CA LEU A 54 -10.96 -22.53 17.85
C LEU A 54 -11.44 -21.46 16.87
N PHE A 55 -11.75 -20.25 17.36
CA PHE A 55 -12.53 -19.28 16.59
C PHE A 55 -11.88 -17.91 16.43
N ALA A 56 -10.85 -17.55 17.22
CA ALA A 56 -10.22 -16.25 17.05
C ALA A 56 -9.39 -16.21 15.75
N PRO A 57 -9.33 -15.04 15.08
CA PRO A 57 -8.52 -14.88 13.88
C PRO A 57 -7.05 -15.16 14.19
N ARG A 58 -6.35 -15.82 13.27
CA ARG A 58 -4.93 -16.15 13.44
C ARG A 58 -4.06 -15.15 12.72
N CYS A 59 -2.98 -14.75 13.37
CA CYS A 59 -2.01 -13.85 12.76
C CYS A 59 -1.27 -14.55 11.63
N LYS A 60 -1.25 -13.95 10.44
CA LYS A 60 -0.56 -14.51 9.26
C LYS A 60 0.95 -14.67 9.45
N HIS A 61 1.57 -13.89 10.33
CA HIS A 61 3.00 -13.98 10.63
C HIS A 61 3.32 -15.11 11.62
N CYS A 62 2.71 -15.12 12.82
CA CYS A 62 3.06 -16.05 13.89
C CYS A 62 2.12 -17.26 14.05
N GLN A 63 1.01 -17.31 13.31
CA GLN A 63 -0.02 -18.37 13.32
C GLN A 63 -0.77 -18.56 14.65
N THR A 64 -0.50 -17.72 15.65
CA THR A 64 -1.22 -17.75 16.94
C THR A 64 -2.53 -16.97 16.85
N PRO A 65 -3.55 -17.35 17.65
CA PRO A 65 -4.79 -16.59 17.76
C PRO A 65 -4.54 -15.15 18.22
N ILE A 66 -5.32 -14.21 17.68
CA ILE A 66 -5.24 -12.79 18.01
C ILE A 66 -6.37 -12.43 18.98
N LEU A 67 -6.00 -11.81 20.10
CA LEU A 67 -6.93 -11.33 21.11
C LEU A 67 -7.11 -9.82 20.99
N GLY A 68 -8.34 -9.37 20.76
CA GLY A 68 -8.69 -7.95 20.73
C GLY A 68 -8.36 -7.27 19.39
N GLU A 69 -7.99 -5.98 19.48
CA GLU A 69 -7.71 -5.16 18.31
C GLU A 69 -6.47 -5.63 17.57
N HIS A 70 -6.53 -5.52 16.25
CA HIS A 70 -5.51 -6.04 15.36
C HIS A 70 -5.61 -5.39 13.99
N ILE A 71 -4.64 -5.67 13.13
CA ILE A 71 -4.60 -5.13 11.78
C ILE A 71 -5.26 -6.12 10.83
N VAL A 72 -6.19 -5.64 10.02
CA VAL A 72 -6.75 -6.37 8.88
C VAL A 72 -6.23 -5.72 7.60
N ALA A 73 -5.35 -6.43 6.91
CA ALA A 73 -4.65 -5.92 5.73
C ALA A 73 -4.20 -7.07 4.83
N LEU A 74 -4.07 -6.82 3.52
CA LEU A 74 -3.68 -7.85 2.52
C LEU A 74 -4.55 -9.13 2.61
N GLY A 75 -5.84 -8.98 2.90
CA GLY A 75 -6.79 -10.09 3.06
C GLY A 75 -6.51 -11.01 4.25
N ALA A 76 -5.77 -10.57 5.26
CA ALA A 76 -5.41 -11.37 6.42
C ALA A 76 -5.40 -10.54 7.72
N HIS A 77 -5.29 -11.24 8.85
CA HIS A 77 -5.22 -10.66 10.19
C HIS A 77 -3.79 -10.68 10.72
N TRP A 78 -3.41 -9.63 11.46
CA TRP A 78 -2.05 -9.46 11.98
C TRP A 78 -2.06 -8.84 13.36
N HIS A 79 -1.21 -9.33 14.26
CA HIS A 79 -0.89 -8.61 15.48
C HIS A 79 -0.23 -7.28 15.16
N TYR A 80 -0.41 -6.27 16.03
CA TYR A 80 0.50 -5.14 16.08
C TYR A 80 1.93 -5.64 16.28
N GLY A 81 2.88 -5.02 15.60
CA GLY A 81 4.26 -5.48 15.61
C GLY A 81 4.56 -6.70 14.74
N HIS A 82 3.57 -7.34 14.09
CA HIS A 82 3.79 -8.47 13.16
C HIS A 82 3.41 -8.16 11.70
N PHE A 83 3.04 -6.92 11.42
CA PHE A 83 2.78 -6.41 10.09
C PHE A 83 3.79 -5.32 9.78
N PHE A 84 4.62 -5.50 8.76
CA PHE A 84 5.83 -4.70 8.55
C PHE A 84 5.91 -4.11 7.15
N CYS A 85 6.59 -2.97 7.03
CA CYS A 85 6.96 -2.42 5.75
C CYS A 85 7.96 -3.33 5.03
N ALA A 86 7.67 -3.68 3.77
CA ALA A 86 8.52 -4.54 2.96
C ALA A 86 9.91 -3.96 2.62
N GLU A 87 10.12 -2.64 2.80
CA GLU A 87 11.41 -2.00 2.54
C GLU A 87 12.27 -1.82 3.80
N CYS A 88 11.71 -1.23 4.86
CA CYS A 88 12.47 -0.91 6.07
C CYS A 88 12.32 -1.96 7.18
N GLY A 89 11.31 -2.83 7.11
CA GLY A 89 11.03 -3.80 8.17
C GLY A 89 10.36 -3.22 9.41
N ASP A 90 10.11 -1.90 9.45
CA ASP A 90 9.43 -1.28 10.59
C ASP A 90 7.98 -1.77 10.68
N PRO A 91 7.48 -2.10 11.89
CA PRO A 91 6.11 -2.50 12.08
C PRO A 91 5.14 -1.33 11.90
N PHE A 92 3.93 -1.65 11.43
CA PHE A 92 2.81 -0.73 11.44
C PHE A 92 2.09 -0.83 12.79
N GLU A 93 1.96 0.30 13.47
CA GLU A 93 1.24 0.43 14.74
C GLU A 93 -0.22 0.86 14.52
N HIS A 94 -0.98 0.89 15.61
CA HIS A 94 -2.38 1.34 15.60
C HIS A 94 -2.55 2.73 14.93
N GLY A 95 -3.46 2.80 13.96
CA GLY A 95 -3.78 4.03 13.23
C GLY A 95 -2.74 4.46 12.18
N MET A 96 -1.64 3.72 12.00
CA MET A 96 -0.69 3.99 10.91
C MET A 96 -1.29 3.62 9.56
N THR A 97 -0.99 4.44 8.56
CA THR A 97 -1.38 4.16 7.17
C THR A 97 -0.29 3.40 6.43
N HIS A 98 -0.72 2.49 5.56
CA HIS A 98 0.15 1.69 4.70
C HIS A 98 -0.37 1.68 3.28
N ILE A 99 0.51 1.38 2.34
CA ILE A 99 0.19 1.25 0.91
C ILE A 99 0.33 -0.22 0.55
N GLU A 100 -0.76 -0.83 0.09
CA GLU A 100 -0.78 -2.21 -0.36
C GLU A 100 -0.49 -2.27 -1.86
N LYS A 101 0.54 -3.03 -2.24
CA LYS A 101 0.91 -3.24 -3.63
C LYS A 101 1.60 -4.58 -3.83
N ASP A 102 1.17 -5.34 -4.84
CA ASP A 102 1.75 -6.62 -5.24
C ASP A 102 1.84 -7.64 -4.08
N GLY A 103 0.87 -7.62 -3.16
CA GLY A 103 0.85 -8.50 -1.98
C GLY A 103 1.77 -8.07 -0.84
N TYR A 104 2.36 -6.87 -0.92
CA TYR A 104 3.23 -6.29 0.10
C TYR A 104 2.66 -4.98 0.64
N ALA A 105 3.02 -4.66 1.88
CA ALA A 105 2.69 -3.40 2.52
C ALA A 105 3.92 -2.49 2.61
N TRP A 106 3.73 -1.21 2.35
CA TRP A 106 4.80 -0.22 2.33
C TRP A 106 4.41 0.98 3.19
N CYS A 107 5.35 1.48 4.00
CA CYS A 107 5.14 2.73 4.70
C CYS A 107 5.25 3.91 3.73
N ILE A 108 4.56 5.01 4.05
CA ILE A 108 4.55 6.21 3.22
C ILE A 108 5.98 6.68 2.93
N ASN A 109 6.86 6.68 3.93
CA ASN A 109 8.24 7.14 3.76
C ASN A 109 9.03 6.31 2.74
N CYS A 110 8.92 4.98 2.78
CA CYS A 110 9.61 4.13 1.82
C CYS A 110 9.01 4.26 0.42
N GLN A 111 7.68 4.34 0.33
CA GLN A 111 7.03 4.60 -0.95
C GLN A 111 7.46 5.95 -1.55
N THR A 112 7.53 7.02 -0.76
CA THR A 112 7.99 8.35 -1.20
C THR A 112 9.44 8.31 -1.67
N LYS A 113 10.35 7.68 -0.90
CA LYS A 113 11.75 7.52 -1.34
C LYS A 113 11.86 6.74 -2.64
N ARG A 114 11.01 5.74 -2.84
CA ARG A 114 10.97 4.95 -4.07
C ARG A 114 10.45 5.76 -5.25
N THR A 115 9.42 6.58 -5.06
CA THR A 115 8.93 7.47 -6.13
C THR A 115 9.97 8.52 -6.49
N GLU A 116 10.62 9.13 -5.50
CA GLU A 116 11.71 10.10 -5.70
C GLU A 116 12.90 9.51 -6.47
N ARG A 117 13.32 8.29 -6.15
CA ARG A 117 14.42 7.61 -6.85
C ARG A 117 14.12 7.30 -8.31
N ARG A 118 12.84 7.09 -8.64
CA ARG A 118 12.37 6.78 -10.00
C ARG A 118 11.97 8.03 -10.79
N ALA A 119 11.73 9.15 -10.10
CA ALA A 119 11.39 10.40 -10.75
C ALA A 119 12.55 10.90 -11.62
N PRO A 120 12.25 11.51 -12.78
CA PRO A 120 13.28 12.16 -13.59
C PRO A 120 13.97 13.27 -12.78
N LYS A 121 15.21 13.58 -13.12
CA LYS A 121 16.00 14.58 -12.40
C LYS A 121 16.11 15.85 -13.21
N CYS A 122 15.89 16.99 -12.57
CA CYS A 122 16.05 18.27 -13.23
C CYS A 122 17.48 18.44 -13.75
N ARG A 123 17.60 18.83 -15.02
CA ARG A 123 18.91 18.98 -15.69
C ARG A 123 19.77 20.13 -15.15
N LYS A 124 19.17 21.11 -14.44
CA LYS A 124 19.87 22.20 -13.75
C LYS A 124 20.32 21.83 -12.34
N CYS A 125 19.39 21.50 -11.45
CA CYS A 125 19.67 21.30 -10.02
C CYS A 125 19.98 19.84 -9.64
N ARG A 126 19.75 18.87 -10.54
CA ARG A 126 19.94 17.42 -10.34
C ARG A 126 19.03 16.76 -9.29
N THR A 127 18.02 17.48 -8.79
CA THR A 127 17.00 16.96 -7.87
C THR A 127 15.79 16.40 -8.63
N ALA A 128 15.08 15.44 -8.04
CA ALA A 128 13.87 14.86 -8.62
C ALA A 128 12.81 15.93 -8.98
N VAL A 129 12.21 15.80 -10.16
CA VAL A 129 11.02 16.56 -10.55
C VAL A 129 9.78 15.72 -10.24
N ILE A 130 8.98 16.15 -9.28
CA ILE A 130 7.76 15.46 -8.83
C ILE A 130 6.56 16.34 -9.17
N GLY A 131 5.52 15.76 -9.79
CA GLY A 131 4.33 16.50 -10.21
C GLY A 131 4.48 17.11 -11.62
N GLN A 132 4.06 18.35 -11.80
CA GLN A 132 4.19 19.07 -13.07
C GLN A 132 5.63 19.57 -13.27
N TYR A 133 6.17 19.37 -14.47
CA TYR A 133 7.51 19.78 -14.84
C TYR A 133 7.60 20.10 -16.34
N ILE A 134 8.67 20.80 -16.73
CA ILE A 134 8.91 21.19 -18.11
C ILE A 134 9.78 20.14 -18.79
N GLN A 135 9.37 19.68 -19.97
CA GLN A 135 10.18 18.84 -20.85
C GLN A 135 10.72 19.69 -22.01
N ALA A 136 12.02 19.93 -22.01
CA ALA A 136 12.67 20.75 -23.02
C ALA A 136 14.12 20.32 -23.23
N LEU A 137 14.62 20.48 -24.46
CA LEU A 137 16.00 20.17 -24.84
C LEU A 137 16.41 18.70 -24.56
N GLY A 138 15.46 17.78 -24.55
CA GLY A 138 15.71 16.37 -24.24
C GLY A 138 15.99 16.10 -22.76
N GLY A 139 15.47 16.92 -21.85
CA GLY A 139 15.48 16.64 -20.42
C GLY A 139 14.36 17.34 -19.68
N GLU A 140 14.29 17.04 -18.38
CA GLU A 140 13.26 17.54 -17.48
C GLU A 140 13.79 18.68 -16.62
N TRP A 141 12.90 19.60 -16.27
CA TRP A 141 13.24 20.80 -15.52
C TRP A 141 12.13 21.17 -14.55
N HIS A 142 12.48 21.59 -13.34
CA HIS A 142 11.51 22.34 -12.52
C HIS A 142 11.13 23.64 -13.22
N GLU A 143 9.91 24.11 -13.01
CA GLU A 143 9.45 25.40 -13.53
C GLU A 143 10.39 26.54 -13.15
N HIS A 144 10.82 26.60 -11.89
CA HIS A 144 11.77 27.61 -11.42
C HIS A 144 13.22 27.40 -11.92
N CYS A 145 13.56 26.20 -12.40
CA CYS A 145 14.89 25.92 -12.94
C CYS A 145 15.00 26.29 -14.42
N PHE A 146 13.91 26.14 -15.18
CA PHE A 146 13.87 26.48 -16.60
C PHE A 146 13.59 27.98 -16.77
N ARG A 147 14.66 28.76 -16.84
CA ARG A 147 14.63 30.24 -16.90
C ARG A 147 15.62 30.74 -17.94
N CYS A 148 15.36 31.92 -18.49
CA CYS A 148 16.28 32.63 -19.39
C CYS A 148 17.65 32.81 -18.73
N ALA A 149 18.73 32.49 -19.43
CA ALA A 149 20.08 32.60 -18.89
C ALA A 149 20.47 34.05 -18.56
N GLU A 150 19.99 35.02 -19.34
CA GLU A 150 20.36 36.44 -19.18
C GLU A 150 19.53 37.17 -18.12
N CYS A 151 18.20 37.03 -18.15
CA CYS A 151 17.31 37.78 -17.27
C CYS A 151 16.71 36.95 -16.12
N GLN A 152 16.95 35.64 -16.09
CA GLN A 152 16.32 34.68 -15.17
C GLN A 152 14.77 34.67 -15.21
N GLY A 153 14.17 35.32 -16.22
CA GLY A 153 12.73 35.33 -16.46
C GLY A 153 12.19 34.00 -17.00
N GLY A 154 10.86 33.86 -16.94
CA GLY A 154 10.14 32.75 -17.55
C GLY A 154 10.00 32.88 -19.07
N PHE A 155 9.20 32.00 -19.65
CA PHE A 155 8.90 31.94 -21.09
C PHE A 155 7.38 32.04 -21.28
N ASP A 156 6.83 33.21 -20.94
CA ASP A 156 5.39 33.44 -20.87
C ASP A 156 4.70 33.36 -22.25
N ASP A 157 5.44 33.65 -23.32
CA ASP A 157 5.01 33.52 -24.71
C ASP A 157 5.23 32.11 -25.30
N GLY A 158 5.75 31.18 -24.49
CA GLY A 158 6.07 29.81 -24.88
C GLY A 158 7.26 29.68 -25.83
N GLN A 159 7.95 30.77 -26.19
CA GLN A 159 9.09 30.72 -27.11
C GLN A 159 10.41 30.62 -26.36
N ILE A 160 11.25 29.69 -26.81
CA ILE A 160 12.60 29.48 -26.27
C ILE A 160 13.62 29.54 -27.41
N PHE A 161 14.75 30.21 -27.16
CA PHE A 161 15.85 30.30 -28.12
C PHE A 161 17.11 29.69 -27.52
N THR A 162 17.71 28.71 -28.20
CA THR A 162 18.95 28.06 -27.73
C THR A 162 20.19 28.77 -28.25
N LYS A 163 21.20 28.95 -27.39
CA LYS A 163 22.54 29.45 -27.76
C LYS A 163 23.61 28.50 -27.22
N HIS A 164 24.58 28.17 -28.07
CA HIS A 164 25.75 27.39 -27.65
C HIS A 164 26.80 28.31 -27.03
N VAL A 165 27.24 27.95 -25.82
CA VAL A 165 28.31 28.61 -25.05
C VAL A 165 29.33 27.55 -24.62
N PRO A 166 30.56 27.93 -24.21
CA PRO A 166 31.57 26.96 -23.79
C PRO A 166 31.10 25.99 -22.69
N GLU A 167 30.26 26.44 -21.75
CA GLU A 167 29.71 25.58 -20.68
C GLU A 167 28.47 24.75 -21.10
N GLY A 168 28.02 24.82 -22.36
CA GLY A 168 26.92 24.01 -22.88
C GLY A 168 25.90 24.78 -23.72
N THR A 169 24.63 24.39 -23.65
CA THR A 169 23.53 25.08 -24.35
C THR A 169 22.69 25.85 -23.34
N ILE A 170 22.57 27.16 -23.53
CA ILE A 170 21.70 28.02 -22.73
C ILE A 170 20.41 28.34 -23.47
N VAL A 171 19.39 28.76 -22.72
CA VAL A 171 18.10 29.20 -23.25
C VAL A 171 17.87 30.68 -22.98
N LEU A 172 17.37 31.39 -23.98
CA LEU A 172 17.06 32.82 -23.95
C LEU A 172 15.58 33.04 -24.22
N CYS A 173 14.97 33.99 -23.52
CA CYS A 173 13.61 34.45 -23.82
C CYS A 173 13.62 35.37 -25.04
N THR A 174 12.44 35.61 -25.61
CA THR A 174 12.25 36.48 -26.79
C THR A 174 12.86 37.86 -26.61
N GLY A 175 12.71 38.46 -25.41
CA GLY A 175 13.29 39.77 -25.09
C GLY A 175 14.83 39.77 -25.15
N CYS A 176 15.47 38.82 -24.47
CA CYS A 176 16.94 38.72 -24.46
C CYS A 176 17.49 38.36 -25.85
N ARG A 177 16.82 37.49 -26.60
CA ARG A 177 17.22 37.15 -27.97
C ARG A 177 17.12 38.35 -28.91
N ALA A 178 16.05 39.14 -28.80
CA ALA A 178 15.87 40.33 -29.62
C ALA A 178 16.91 41.42 -29.31
N MET A 179 17.34 41.56 -28.05
CA MET A 179 18.43 42.47 -27.67
C MET A 179 19.77 42.01 -28.24
N GLU A 180 20.05 40.71 -28.18
CA GLU A 180 21.29 40.13 -28.73
C GLU A 180 21.41 40.34 -30.25
N LEU A 181 20.33 40.17 -31.02
CA LEU A 181 20.36 40.35 -32.48
C LEU A 181 20.51 41.80 -32.93
N LYS A 182 20.34 42.77 -32.02
CA LYS A 182 20.47 44.21 -32.28
C LYS A 182 21.83 44.79 -31.85
N ALA A 183 22.65 43.99 -31.17
CA ALA A 183 24.00 44.34 -30.73
C ALA A 183 25.02 43.95 -31.81
#